data_AF-A0A927LMT7-F1
#
_entry.id   AF-A0A927LMT7-F1
#
_cell.length_a   1.000
_cell.length_b   1.000
_cell.length_c   1.000
_cell.angle_alpha   90.00
_cell.angle_beta   90.00
_cell.angle_gamma   90.00
#
_symmetry.space_group_name_H-M   'P 1'
#
loop_
_entity.id
_entity.type
_entity.pdbx_description
1 polymer ?
#
loop_
_entity_poly.entity_id
_entity_poly.type
_entity_poly.pdbx_seq_one_letter_code
_entity_poly.pdbx_strand_id
1 'polypeptide(L)'
;MKRRKFIINTGLGALSLYFAPTLTSCSNKNALNLNTILGESSALLSAVKIMSKEGNENFGYYQIDKDNFILENYSGKEVFVFYKNAKIVGYRMQIEGDDFFKQNIEQLSKSLGKYRTTFKNDFGEELQWSNSNKITKISVSNYKDLPKLTFFSEFLEEYKSIL
;
A
#
# COMPACT_ATOMS: atom_id res chain seq x y z
N MET A 1 64.20 2.77 -11.10
CA MET A 1 62.73 2.64 -11.28
C MET A 1 62.02 3.30 -10.10
N LYS A 2 61.07 4.21 -10.41
CA LYS A 2 59.79 4.56 -9.72
C LYS A 2 59.65 4.08 -8.24
N ARG A 3 59.25 4.86 -7.23
CA ARG A 3 58.62 6.19 -7.07
C ARG A 3 58.75 6.63 -5.59
N ARG A 4 59.11 7.92 -5.40
CA ARG A 4 58.68 8.93 -4.38
C ARG A 4 57.91 8.40 -3.13
N LYS A 5 58.41 8.58 -1.90
CA LYS A 5 58.44 9.78 -1.02
C LYS A 5 57.06 10.31 -0.57
N PHE A 6 57.01 10.68 0.73
CA PHE A 6 56.15 11.71 1.37
C PHE A 6 54.73 11.23 1.79
N ILE A 7 54.18 11.39 3.01
CA ILE A 7 54.41 12.29 4.17
C ILE A 7 53.92 11.62 5.47
N ILE A 8 54.68 11.75 6.55
CA ILE A 8 54.19 11.70 7.94
C ILE A 8 53.74 13.12 8.32
N ASN A 9 52.60 13.24 9.00
CA ASN A 9 52.01 14.43 9.64
C ASN A 9 51.19 15.41 8.77
N THR A 10 49.88 15.17 8.76
CA THR A 10 48.85 16.20 8.97
C THR A 10 47.77 15.48 9.79
N GLY A 11 47.71 15.63 11.11
CA GLY A 11 47.24 16.85 11.75
C GLY A 11 45.72 16.77 11.87
N LEU A 12 45.25 16.37 13.05
CA LEU A 12 43.90 16.54 13.63
C LEU A 12 42.82 17.12 12.70
N GLY A 13 41.82 16.30 12.35
CA GLY A 13 40.59 16.81 11.72
C GLY A 13 39.61 15.69 11.39
N ALA A 14 38.55 15.57 12.19
CA ALA A 14 37.29 14.91 11.87
C ALA A 14 37.30 13.38 11.61
N LEU A 15 37.37 12.59 12.69
CA LEU A 15 36.58 11.35 12.81
C LEU A 15 35.20 11.65 13.43
N SER A 16 34.60 12.75 12.99
CA SER A 16 33.25 13.17 13.40
C SER A 16 32.38 13.26 12.17
N LEU A 17 32.19 12.15 11.45
CA LEU A 17 31.26 12.09 10.31
C LEU A 17 30.90 10.64 9.94
N TYR A 18 30.42 9.83 10.89
CA TYR A 18 29.55 8.67 10.58
C TYR A 18 28.61 8.35 11.76
N PHE A 19 27.98 9.38 12.31
CA PHE A 19 26.67 9.24 12.93
C PHE A 19 25.77 10.33 12.36
N ALA A 20 25.55 10.26 11.04
CA ALA A 20 24.30 10.78 10.50
C ALA A 20 23.22 9.77 10.87
N PRO A 21 22.08 10.24 11.36
CA PRO A 21 21.13 9.44 12.11
C PRO A 21 20.63 8.34 11.18
N THR A 22 20.63 7.09 11.65
CA THR A 22 19.51 6.25 11.27
C THR A 22 18.30 7.06 11.69
N LEU A 23 17.64 7.68 10.71
CA LEU A 23 16.22 7.99 10.81
C LEU A 23 15.60 6.63 11.13
N THR A 24 15.58 6.30 12.42
CA THR A 24 14.63 5.39 12.99
C THR A 24 13.31 6.08 12.72
N SER A 25 12.81 5.89 11.51
CA SER A 25 11.39 5.92 11.26
C SER A 25 10.85 5.04 12.38
N CYS A 26 10.15 5.65 13.32
CA CYS A 26 9.33 4.96 14.31
C CYS A 26 8.19 4.27 13.55
N SER A 27 8.52 3.38 12.63
CA SER A 27 7.60 2.46 12.02
C SER A 27 7.28 1.46 13.11
N ASN A 28 6.03 1.49 13.53
CA ASN A 28 5.42 0.53 14.41
C ASN A 28 5.83 -0.87 13.93
N LYS A 29 6.65 -1.61 14.69
CA LYS A 29 7.21 -2.92 14.27
C LYS A 29 6.14 -3.95 13.89
N ASN A 30 4.88 -3.67 14.22
CA ASN A 30 3.71 -4.49 13.96
C ASN A 30 2.80 -3.95 12.84
N ALA A 31 3.26 -2.99 12.05
CA ALA A 31 2.47 -2.47 10.93
C ALA A 31 2.25 -3.54 9.85
N LEU A 32 1.01 -3.69 9.42
CA LEU A 32 0.59 -4.65 8.41
C LEU A 32 1.09 -4.25 7.02
N ASN A 33 1.93 -5.08 6.38
CA ASN A 33 2.39 -4.82 5.02
C ASN A 33 1.38 -5.29 3.96
N LEU A 34 0.58 -4.36 3.43
CA LEU A 34 -0.50 -4.63 2.48
C LEU A 34 -0.03 -5.29 1.17
N ASN A 35 1.22 -5.08 0.75
CA ASN A 35 1.75 -5.69 -0.49
C ASN A 35 1.77 -7.23 -0.44
N THR A 36 1.81 -7.82 0.77
CA THR A 36 2.04 -9.25 0.96
C THR A 36 0.89 -9.99 1.64
N ILE A 37 -0.21 -9.32 2.03
CA ILE A 37 -1.25 -9.97 2.85
C ILE A 37 -2.24 -10.84 2.08
N LEU A 38 -2.36 -10.65 0.76
CA LEU A 38 -3.39 -11.35 -0.02
C LEU A 38 -3.12 -12.86 -0.04
N GLY A 39 -4.12 -13.65 0.33
CA GLY A 39 -4.03 -15.12 0.42
C GLY A 39 -3.55 -15.64 1.78
N GLU A 40 -2.98 -14.76 2.63
CA GLU A 40 -2.51 -15.12 3.96
C GLU A 40 -3.68 -15.39 4.92
N SER A 41 -3.36 -16.06 6.04
CA SER A 41 -4.33 -16.30 7.10
C SER A 41 -4.78 -15.00 7.75
N SER A 42 -6.09 -14.85 8.00
CA SER A 42 -6.64 -13.72 8.76
C SER A 42 -6.14 -13.70 10.21
N ALA A 43 -5.54 -14.79 10.70
CA ALA A 43 -4.86 -14.81 11.99
C ALA A 43 -3.71 -13.79 12.08
N LEU A 44 -3.07 -13.42 10.97
CA LEU A 44 -2.02 -12.38 11.01
C LEU A 44 -2.56 -11.00 11.44
N LEU A 45 -3.86 -10.77 11.28
CA LEU A 45 -4.51 -9.53 11.73
C LEU A 45 -4.64 -9.44 13.25
N SER A 46 -4.49 -10.55 13.99
CA SER A 46 -4.57 -10.54 15.46
C SER A 46 -3.41 -9.81 16.13
N ALA A 47 -2.29 -9.64 15.42
CA ALA A 47 -1.10 -8.92 15.91
C ALA A 47 -1.16 -7.40 15.65
N VAL A 48 -2.17 -6.94 14.91
CA VAL A 48 -2.34 -5.54 14.49
C VAL A 48 -3.38 -4.87 15.38
N LYS A 49 -3.17 -3.60 15.72
CA LYS A 49 -4.19 -2.82 16.42
C LYS A 49 -5.36 -2.53 15.47
N ILE A 50 -6.47 -3.22 15.68
CA ILE A 50 -7.71 -3.11 14.90
C ILE A 50 -8.59 -2.00 15.49
N MET A 51 -9.19 -1.18 14.64
CA MET A 51 -10.21 -0.20 15.04
C MET A 51 -11.58 -0.85 15.24
N SER A 52 -12.01 -1.65 14.26
CA SER A 52 -13.29 -2.35 14.28
C SER A 52 -13.22 -3.65 13.46
N LYS A 53 -14.14 -4.57 13.75
CA LYS A 53 -14.35 -5.81 12.99
C LYS A 53 -15.83 -5.94 12.70
N GLU A 54 -16.17 -6.21 11.45
CA GLU A 54 -17.54 -6.43 10.99
C GLU A 54 -17.65 -7.78 10.27
N GLY A 55 -18.83 -8.40 10.32
CA GLY A 55 -19.12 -9.71 9.72
C GLY A 55 -18.96 -10.90 10.67
N ASN A 56 -18.86 -12.11 10.10
CA ASN A 56 -18.80 -13.37 10.82
C ASN A 56 -17.52 -14.17 10.50
N GLU A 57 -17.36 -15.35 11.08
CA GLU A 57 -16.19 -16.22 10.89
C GLU A 57 -15.89 -16.59 9.42
N ASN A 58 -16.92 -16.63 8.57
CA ASN A 58 -16.79 -17.03 7.17
C ASN A 58 -16.55 -15.85 6.24
N PHE A 59 -17.08 -14.67 6.55
CA PHE A 59 -16.91 -13.46 5.76
C PHE A 59 -17.02 -12.21 6.61
N GLY A 60 -16.05 -11.31 6.48
CA GLY A 60 -16.06 -10.03 7.17
C GLY A 60 -14.88 -9.15 6.78
N TYR A 61 -14.72 -8.06 7.51
CA TYR A 61 -13.58 -7.18 7.34
C TYR A 61 -13.09 -6.59 8.67
N TYR A 62 -11.84 -6.15 8.65
CA TYR A 62 -11.19 -5.41 9.71
C TYR A 62 -10.90 -3.98 9.24
N GLN A 63 -11.16 -2.99 10.09
CA GLN A 63 -10.76 -1.60 9.86
C GLN A 63 -9.47 -1.32 10.65
N ILE A 64 -8.47 -0.76 9.97
CA ILE A 64 -7.13 -0.52 10.52
C ILE A 64 -6.72 0.92 10.22
N ASP A 65 -6.24 1.62 11.25
CA ASP A 65 -5.78 3.01 11.17
C ASP A 65 -4.42 3.13 10.44
N LYS A 66 -4.14 4.30 9.87
CA LYS A 66 -2.90 4.63 9.12
C LYS A 66 -1.61 4.20 9.81
N ASP A 67 -1.56 4.25 11.15
CA ASP A 67 -0.34 3.97 11.92
C ASP A 67 -0.05 2.46 12.07
N ASN A 68 -0.92 1.61 11.52
CA ASN A 68 -0.89 0.16 11.68
C ASN A 68 -0.83 -0.60 10.35
N PHE A 69 -0.63 0.09 9.22
CA PHE A 69 -0.37 -0.55 7.94
C PHE A 69 0.69 0.20 7.13
N ILE A 70 1.30 -0.50 6.18
CA ILE A 70 2.17 0.08 5.16
C ILE A 70 1.78 -0.48 3.79
N LEU A 71 1.83 0.38 2.78
CA LEU A 71 1.77 0.01 1.38
C LEU A 71 2.94 0.70 0.68
N GLU A 72 3.62 0.00 -0.22
CA GLU A 72 4.80 0.59 -0.85
C GLU A 72 4.37 1.80 -1.68
N ASN A 73 5.13 2.89 -1.56
CA ASN A 73 4.94 4.15 -2.31
C ASN A 73 3.67 4.95 -1.99
N TYR A 74 2.79 4.46 -1.10
CA TYR A 74 1.46 5.04 -0.91
C TYR A 74 1.14 5.23 0.57
N SER A 75 0.44 6.33 0.88
CA SER A 75 -0.08 6.63 2.21
C SER A 75 -1.59 6.77 2.15
N GLY A 76 -2.28 6.15 3.11
CA GLY A 76 -3.74 6.19 3.24
C GLY A 76 -4.16 6.66 4.63
N LYS A 77 -5.45 6.98 4.77
CA LYS A 77 -6.07 7.31 6.07
C LYS A 77 -6.44 6.08 6.87
N GLU A 78 -6.99 5.09 6.18
CA GLU A 78 -7.43 3.83 6.78
C GLU A 78 -7.43 2.75 5.71
N VAL A 79 -7.36 1.50 6.17
CA VAL A 79 -7.52 0.33 5.31
C VAL A 79 -8.58 -0.60 5.88
N PHE A 80 -9.39 -1.13 4.97
CA PHE A 80 -10.34 -2.20 5.22
C PHE A 80 -9.76 -3.48 4.65
N VAL A 81 -9.49 -4.47 5.49
CA VAL A 81 -8.95 -5.78 5.09
C VAL A 81 -10.06 -6.82 5.15
N PHE A 82 -10.38 -7.42 4.01
CA PHE A 82 -11.47 -8.37 3.84
C PHE A 82 -10.96 -9.80 3.94
N TYR A 83 -11.71 -10.66 4.63
CA TYR A 83 -11.40 -12.08 4.75
C TYR A 83 -12.60 -12.94 4.40
N LYS A 84 -12.30 -14.14 3.88
CA LYS A 84 -13.26 -15.21 3.60
C LYS A 84 -12.66 -16.55 4.02
N ASN A 85 -13.40 -17.35 4.78
CA ASN A 85 -12.96 -18.66 5.27
C ASN A 85 -11.54 -18.62 5.89
N ALA A 86 -11.32 -17.69 6.82
CA ALA A 86 -10.04 -17.43 7.49
C ALA A 86 -8.85 -17.03 6.59
N LYS A 87 -9.07 -16.67 5.32
CA LYS A 87 -8.05 -16.15 4.40
C LYS A 87 -8.35 -14.72 3.99
N ILE A 88 -7.32 -13.89 3.90
CA ILE A 88 -7.41 -12.52 3.39
C ILE A 88 -7.62 -12.58 1.87
N VAL A 89 -8.73 -12.01 1.41
CA VAL A 89 -9.12 -12.05 -0.02
C VAL A 89 -8.95 -10.71 -0.71
N GLY A 90 -8.86 -9.62 0.05
CA GLY A 90 -8.70 -8.29 -0.52
C GLY A 90 -8.52 -7.23 0.55
N TYR A 91 -8.16 -6.03 0.11
CA TYR A 91 -8.19 -4.83 0.93
C TYR A 91 -8.61 -3.62 0.11
N ARG A 92 -9.10 -2.59 0.81
CA ARG A 92 -9.40 -1.27 0.26
C ARG A 92 -8.81 -0.21 1.17
N MET A 93 -7.98 0.66 0.60
CA MET A 93 -7.37 1.79 1.28
C MET A 93 -8.05 3.08 0.85
N GLN A 94 -8.40 3.91 1.84
CA GLN A 94 -8.97 5.23 1.59
C GLN A 94 -7.87 6.29 1.61
N ILE A 95 -7.88 7.17 0.61
CA ILE A 95 -6.96 8.29 0.45
C ILE A 95 -7.80 9.55 0.28
N GLU A 96 -7.45 10.61 1.01
CA GLU A 96 -8.10 11.91 0.85
C GLU A 96 -7.50 12.66 -0.35
N GLY A 97 -8.37 13.24 -1.17
CA GLY A 97 -8.03 13.93 -2.42
C GLY A 97 -8.16 13.06 -3.68
N ASP A 98 -8.04 13.70 -4.84
CA ASP A 98 -7.94 13.07 -6.17
C ASP A 98 -6.50 13.01 -6.70
N ASP A 99 -5.53 13.52 -5.94
CA ASP A 99 -4.11 13.54 -6.31
C ASP A 99 -3.57 12.13 -6.55
N PHE A 100 -3.95 11.18 -5.68
CA PHE A 100 -3.54 9.79 -5.84
C PHE A 100 -4.01 9.21 -7.17
N PHE A 101 -5.26 9.45 -7.54
CA PHE A 101 -5.83 8.98 -8.81
C PHE A 101 -5.03 9.52 -9.99
N LYS A 102 -4.84 10.84 -10.06
CA LYS A 102 -4.17 11.48 -11.19
C LYS A 102 -2.69 11.12 -11.30
N GLN A 103 -1.98 11.06 -10.18
CA GLN A 103 -0.52 10.89 -10.16
C GLN A 103 -0.08 9.43 -10.35
N ASN A 104 -0.91 8.45 -9.94
CA ASN A 104 -0.46 7.06 -9.86
C ASN A 104 -0.94 6.17 -11.00
N ILE A 105 -1.88 6.62 -11.85
CA ILE A 105 -2.34 5.81 -13.00
C ILE A 105 -1.16 5.40 -13.89
N GLU A 106 -0.26 6.32 -14.22
CA GLU A 106 0.90 6.01 -15.06
C GLU A 106 1.87 5.05 -14.39
N GLN A 107 2.12 5.23 -13.09
CA GLN A 107 3.02 4.35 -12.33
C GLN A 107 2.45 2.93 -12.22
N LEU A 108 1.17 2.81 -11.88
CA LEU A 108 0.45 1.54 -11.86
C LEU A 108 0.41 0.90 -13.25
N SER A 109 0.25 1.70 -14.31
CA SER A 109 0.24 1.17 -15.68
C SER A 109 1.61 0.65 -16.13
N LYS A 110 2.71 1.21 -15.59
CA LYS A 110 4.06 0.71 -15.85
C LYS A 110 4.31 -0.64 -15.20
N SER A 111 3.79 -0.87 -13.99
CA SER A 111 4.01 -2.12 -13.24
C SER A 111 2.97 -3.21 -13.54
N LEU A 112 1.71 -2.84 -13.69
CA LEU A 112 0.57 -3.75 -13.86
C LEU A 112 0.12 -3.90 -15.32
N GLY A 113 0.66 -3.08 -16.24
CA GLY A 113 0.29 -3.07 -17.65
C GLY A 113 -0.91 -2.18 -17.97
N LYS A 114 -1.61 -2.48 -19.06
CA LYS A 114 -2.75 -1.66 -19.50
C LYS A 114 -3.96 -1.85 -18.59
N TYR A 115 -4.61 -0.75 -18.22
CA TYR A 115 -5.90 -0.79 -17.53
C TYR A 115 -7.08 -0.74 -18.49
N ARG A 116 -8.25 -1.08 -17.94
CA ARG A 116 -9.55 -0.78 -18.51
C ARG A 116 -10.31 0.21 -17.62
N THR A 117 -11.05 1.11 -18.23
CA THR A 117 -12.06 1.91 -17.51
C THR A 117 -13.30 1.04 -17.32
N THR A 118 -13.66 0.76 -16.06
CA THR A 118 -14.86 -0.05 -15.73
C THR A 118 -16.09 0.83 -15.50
N PHE A 119 -15.88 2.07 -15.06
CA PHE A 119 -16.94 3.03 -14.80
C PHE A 119 -16.43 4.45 -15.04
N LYS A 120 -17.26 5.30 -15.65
CA LYS A 120 -16.99 6.72 -15.82
C LYS A 120 -18.29 7.49 -16.02
N ASN A 121 -18.55 8.45 -15.16
CA ASN A 121 -19.64 9.43 -15.32
C ASN A 121 -19.33 10.71 -14.52
N ASP A 122 -20.29 11.60 -14.42
CA ASP A 122 -20.15 12.88 -13.69
C ASP A 122 -19.90 12.70 -12.19
N PHE A 123 -20.17 11.51 -11.63
CA PHE A 123 -19.98 11.20 -10.21
C PHE A 123 -18.60 10.62 -9.91
N GLY A 124 -17.90 10.05 -10.90
CA GLY A 124 -16.59 9.46 -10.67
C GLY A 124 -16.06 8.59 -11.79
N GLU A 125 -14.90 8.01 -11.53
CA GLU A 125 -14.19 7.12 -12.47
C GLU A 125 -13.58 5.94 -11.71
N GLU A 126 -13.66 4.74 -12.31
CA GLU A 126 -13.00 3.52 -11.83
C GLU A 126 -12.16 2.93 -12.96
N LEU A 127 -10.90 2.63 -12.64
CA LEU A 127 -9.97 1.92 -13.51
C LEU A 127 -9.55 0.60 -12.86
N GLN A 128 -9.34 -0.41 -13.69
CA GLN A 128 -8.98 -1.75 -13.25
C GLN A 128 -7.80 -2.31 -14.03
N TRP A 129 -6.88 -2.93 -13.31
CA TRP A 129 -5.83 -3.82 -13.83
C TRP A 129 -6.10 -5.26 -13.37
N SER A 130 -5.70 -6.22 -14.20
CA SER A 130 -5.77 -7.65 -13.88
C SER A 130 -4.40 -8.27 -14.16
N ASN A 131 -3.78 -8.88 -13.16
CA ASN A 131 -2.46 -9.51 -13.27
C ASN A 131 -2.35 -10.75 -12.37
N SER A 132 -1.87 -11.88 -12.90
CA SER A 132 -1.47 -13.05 -12.09
C SER A 132 -2.44 -13.39 -10.94
N ASN A 133 -3.75 -13.42 -11.22
CA ASN A 133 -4.85 -13.71 -10.28
C ASN A 133 -5.19 -12.61 -9.26
N LYS A 134 -4.65 -11.41 -9.44
CA LYS A 134 -4.98 -10.23 -8.67
C LYS A 134 -5.72 -9.24 -9.56
N ILE A 135 -6.68 -8.56 -8.95
CA ILE A 135 -7.36 -7.42 -9.53
C ILE A 135 -7.01 -6.20 -8.67
N THR A 136 -6.44 -5.19 -9.31
CA THR A 136 -6.15 -3.90 -8.71
C THR A 136 -7.16 -2.89 -9.25
N LYS A 137 -7.80 -2.13 -8.37
CA LYS A 137 -8.76 -1.08 -8.71
C LYS A 137 -8.35 0.24 -8.10
N ILE A 138 -8.54 1.30 -8.87
CA ILE A 138 -8.45 2.68 -8.40
C ILE A 138 -9.77 3.38 -8.75
N SER A 139 -10.40 4.00 -7.77
CA SER A 139 -11.63 4.77 -7.99
C SER A 139 -11.59 6.11 -7.31
N VAL A 140 -12.18 7.12 -7.94
CA VAL A 140 -12.26 8.47 -7.40
C VAL A 140 -13.68 9.00 -7.51
N SER A 141 -14.13 9.66 -6.44
CA SER A 141 -15.37 10.45 -6.46
C SER A 141 -15.05 11.88 -6.92
N ASN A 142 -15.78 12.36 -7.92
CA ASN A 142 -15.56 13.68 -8.54
C ASN A 142 -16.65 14.70 -8.19
N TYR A 143 -17.45 14.43 -7.15
CA TYR A 143 -18.52 15.33 -6.74
C TYR A 143 -17.97 16.64 -6.14
N LYS A 144 -18.54 17.79 -6.53
CA LYS A 144 -17.98 19.13 -6.23
C LYS A 144 -18.05 19.50 -4.75
N ASP A 145 -19.12 19.10 -4.05
CA ASP A 145 -19.41 19.52 -2.67
C ASP A 145 -19.14 18.42 -1.63
N LEU A 146 -18.51 17.31 -2.03
CA LEU A 146 -18.12 16.24 -1.13
C LEU A 146 -16.59 16.18 -1.01
N PRO A 147 -16.07 15.68 0.11
CA PRO A 147 -14.65 15.33 0.20
C PRO A 147 -14.27 14.45 -0.98
N LYS A 148 -13.27 14.88 -1.75
CA LYS A 148 -12.69 14.04 -2.80
C LYS A 148 -11.99 12.89 -2.11
N LEU A 149 -12.39 11.68 -2.45
CA LEU A 149 -11.79 10.46 -1.92
C LEU A 149 -11.33 9.62 -3.11
N THR A 150 -10.10 9.14 -3.00
CA THR A 150 -9.58 8.10 -3.87
C THR A 150 -9.51 6.80 -3.08
N PHE A 151 -9.96 5.71 -3.70
CA PHE A 151 -9.87 4.38 -3.14
C PHE A 151 -8.96 3.53 -4.00
N PHE A 152 -7.96 2.95 -3.35
CA PHE A 152 -7.10 1.93 -3.94
C PHE A 152 -7.51 0.58 -3.35
N SER A 153 -7.70 -0.43 -4.20
CA SER A 153 -8.09 -1.77 -3.74
C SER A 153 -7.31 -2.83 -4.49
N GLU A 154 -6.93 -3.89 -3.79
CA GLU A 154 -6.43 -5.12 -4.40
C GLU A 154 -7.17 -6.32 -3.84
N PHE A 155 -7.49 -7.28 -4.69
CA PHE A 155 -8.15 -8.51 -4.28
C PHE A 155 -7.80 -9.67 -5.21
N LEU A 156 -7.96 -10.89 -4.70
CA LEU A 156 -7.76 -12.11 -5.47
C LEU A 156 -8.96 -12.33 -6.40
N GLU A 157 -8.68 -12.63 -7.65
CA GLU A 157 -9.70 -13.06 -8.60
C GLU A 157 -10.16 -14.47 -8.21
N GLU A 158 -11.42 -14.61 -7.79
CA GLU A 158 -12.00 -15.93 -7.58
C GLU A 158 -12.09 -16.63 -8.94
N TYR A 159 -11.25 -17.63 -9.16
CA TYR A 159 -11.41 -18.54 -10.30
C TYR A 159 -12.81 -19.15 -10.20
N LYS A 160 -13.73 -18.70 -11.06
CA LYS A 160 -14.87 -19.53 -11.43
C LYS A 160 -14.29 -20.74 -12.14
N SER A 161 -14.11 -21.84 -11.42
CA SER A 161 -14.17 -23.15 -12.07
C SER A 161 -15.55 -23.21 -12.72
N ILE A 162 -15.56 -23.13 -14.05
CA ILE A 162 -16.74 -23.44 -14.83
C ILE A 162 -16.96 -24.95 -14.59
N LEU A 163 -17.91 -25.26 -13.70
CA LEU A 163 -18.48 -26.60 -13.54
C LEU A 163 -19.39 -26.90 -14.73
#